data_AF-X1LDW3-F1
#
_entry.id   AF-X1LDW3-F1
#
_cell.length_a   1.000
_cell.length_b   1.000
_cell.length_c   1.000
_cell.angle_alpha   90.00
_cell.angle_beta   90.00
_cell.angle_gamma   90.00
#
_symmetry.space_group_name_H-M   'P 1'
#
loop_
_entity.id
_entity.type
_entity.pdbx_description
1 polymer ?
#
loop_
_entity_poly.entity_id
_entity_poly.type
_entity_poly.pdbx_seq_one_letter_code
_entity_poly.pdbx_strand_id
1 'polypeptide(L)' 'MIRIDNRADNELRPVRVILGYQSFAEGSALIELGKTRVLCSVSMEERVP' A
#
# COMPACT_ATOMS: atom_id res chain seq x y z
N MET A 1 16.00 -20.72 9.56
CA MET A 1 15.01 -21.63 8.93
C MET A 1 14.39 -20.84 7.81
N ILE A 2 14.27 -21.38 6.59
CA ILE A 2 13.77 -20.60 5.45
C ILE A 2 12.24 -20.47 5.58
N ARG A 3 11.70 -19.26 5.36
CA ARG A 3 10.24 -19.00 5.41
C ARG A 3 9.52 -19.71 4.25
N ILE A 4 8.20 -19.87 4.33
CA ILE A 4 7.38 -20.59 3.33
C ILE A 4 7.53 -20.07 1.89
N ASP A 5 7.93 -18.81 1.73
CA ASP A 5 8.11 -18.13 0.45
C ASP A 5 9.59 -17.92 0.10
N ASN A 6 10.48 -18.73 0.68
CA ASN A 6 11.94 -18.68 0.48
C ASN A 6 12.62 -17.37 0.88
N ARG A 7 11.93 -16.50 1.62
CA ARG A 7 12.52 -15.26 2.14
C ARG A 7 13.35 -15.50 3.40
N ALA A 8 14.38 -14.68 3.59
CA ALA A 8 15.12 -14.61 4.84
C ALA A 8 14.27 -14.02 5.98
N ASP A 9 14.69 -14.24 7.22
CA ASP A 9 13.96 -13.75 8.41
C ASP A 9 13.89 -12.21 8.45
N ASN A 10 14.88 -11.53 7.90
CA ASN A 10 14.99 -10.07 7.79
C ASN A 10 14.54 -9.51 6.42
N GLU A 11 14.05 -10.36 5.51
CA GLU A 11 13.65 -9.92 4.18
C GLU A 11 12.14 -9.62 4.15
N LEU A 12 11.78 -8.42 3.68
CA LEU A 12 10.38 -8.02 3.51
C LEU A 12 9.71 -8.73 2.33
N ARG A 13 8.37 -8.81 2.34
CA ARG A 13 7.62 -9.26 1.14
C ARG A 13 7.84 -8.24 0.00
N PRO A 14 7.72 -8.65 -1.28
CA PRO A 14 7.76 -7.72 -2.39
C PRO A 14 6.79 -6.55 -2.17
N VAL A 15 7.31 -5.33 -2.22
CA VAL A 15 6.56 -4.09 -1.99
C VAL A 15 6.37 -3.36 -3.32
N ARG A 16 5.14 -3.00 -3.66
CA ARG A 16 4.84 -2.12 -4.79
C ARG A 16 3.86 -1.04 -4.35
N VAL A 17 4.14 0.20 -4.74
CA VAL A 17 3.25 1.35 -4.48
C VAL A 17 2.87 1.96 -5.81
N ILE A 18 1.57 1.98 -6.10
CA ILE A 18 1.00 2.62 -7.29
C ILE A 18 0.26 3.87 -6.83
N LEU A 19 0.77 5.03 -7.24
CA LEU A 19 0.17 6.33 -6.94
C LEU A 19 -0.97 6.63 -7.91
N GLY A 20 -1.93 7.45 -7.49
CA GLY A 20 -3.04 7.89 -8.34
C GLY A 20 -3.97 6.74 -8.77
N TYR A 21 -4.11 5.71 -7.93
CA TYR A 21 -4.88 4.51 -8.27
C TYR A 21 -6.38 4.78 -8.40
N GLN A 22 -6.93 5.70 -7.61
CA GLN A 22 -8.31 6.16 -7.73
C GLN A 22 -8.36 7.50 -8.47
N SER A 23 -9.18 7.57 -9.51
CA SER A 23 -9.35 8.78 -10.34
C SER A 23 -10.07 9.93 -9.64
N PHE A 24 -10.87 9.63 -8.61
CA PHE A 24 -11.73 10.61 -7.94
C PHE A 24 -11.22 11.04 -6.57
N ALA A 25 -10.25 10.32 -6.00
CA ALA A 25 -9.65 10.72 -4.74
C ALA A 25 -8.60 11.81 -5.01
N GLU A 26 -8.54 12.82 -4.15
CA GLU A 26 -7.56 13.92 -4.25
C GLU A 26 -6.12 13.39 -4.09
N GLY A 27 -5.96 12.36 -3.25
CA GLY A 27 -4.76 11.56 -3.16
C GLY A 27 -5.13 10.09 -3.06
N SER A 28 -4.44 9.23 -3.80
CA SER A 28 -4.62 7.78 -3.66
C SER A 28 -3.34 6.99 -3.88
N ALA A 29 -3.24 5.87 -3.18
CA ALA A 29 -2.16 4.92 -3.35
C ALA A 29 -2.67 3.49 -3.15
N LEU A 30 -2.32 2.59 -4.07
CA LEU A 30 -2.44 1.15 -3.88
C LEU A 30 -1.09 0.61 -3.42
N ILE A 31 -1.07 0.05 -2.22
CA ILE A 31 0.12 -0.56 -1.62
C ILE A 31 -0.05 -2.08 -1.65
N GLU A 32 0.87 -2.76 -2.34
CA GLU A 32 0.92 -4.21 -2.43
C GLU A 32 2.13 -4.74 -1.67
N LEU A 33 1.88 -5.69 -0.77
CA LEU A 33 2.85 -6.34 0.11
C LEU A 33 2.73 -7.86 -0.04
N GLY A 34 3.34 -8.40 -1.09
CA GLY A 34 3.11 -9.76 -1.54
C GLY A 34 1.65 -9.97 -1.93
N LYS A 35 0.91 -10.79 -1.18
CA LYS A 35 -0.53 -11.04 -1.40
C LYS A 35 -1.45 -10.01 -0.72
N THR A 36 -0.91 -9.20 0.19
CA THR A 36 -1.69 -8.16 0.87
C THR A 36 -1.81 -6.94 -0.04
N ARG A 37 -3.04 -6.44 -0.20
CA ARG A 37 -3.33 -5.21 -0.96
C ARG A 37 -4.08 -4.24 -0.06
N VAL A 38 -3.59 -3.01 0.03
CA VAL A 38 -4.19 -1.93 0.81
C VAL A 38 -4.43 -0.75 -0.11
N LEU A 39 -5.67 -0.29 -0.19
CA LEU A 39 -6.03 0.92 -0.90
C LEU A 39 -6.16 2.06 0.09
N CYS A 40 -5.39 3.12 -0.13
CA CYS A 40 -5.47 4.35 0.63
C CYS A 40 -6.05 5.45 -0.26
N SER A 41 -7.09 6.11 0.24
CA SER A 41 -7.72 7.29 -0.38
C SER A 41 -7.71 8.42 0.63
N VAL A 42 -7.39 9.62 0.17
CA VAL A 42 -7.41 10.85 0.95
C VAL A 42 -8.55 11.73 0.42
N SER A 43 -9.26 12.34 1.35
CA SER A 43 -10.31 13.33 1.11
C SER A 43 -10.10 14.53 2.03
N MET A 44 -10.26 15.72 1.47
CA MET A 44 -10.09 17.00 2.14
C MET A 44 -11.46 17.53 2.50
N GLU A 45 -11.65 17.85 3.77
CA GLU A 45 -12.83 18.54 4.25
C GLU A 45 -12.47 20.01 4.51
N GLU A 46 -13.28 20.95 4.03
CA GLU A 46 -13.13 22.39 4.28
C GLU A 46 -13.57 22.77 5.70
N ARG A 47 -13.13 22.00 6.70
CA ARG A 47 -13.39 22.25 8.11
C ARG A 47 -12.08 22.62 8.79
N VAL A 48 -12.13 23.70 9.58
CA VAL A 48 -11.03 24.06 10.47
C VAL A 48 -10.97 23.00 11.61
N PRO A 49 -9.80 22.42 11.91
CA PRO A 49 -9.63 21.40 12.94
C PRO A 49 -10.18 21.77 14.32
#